data_AF-A0A958PST9-F1
#
_entry.id   AF-A0A958PST9-F1
#
_cell.length_a   1.000
_cell.length_b   1.000
_cell.length_c   1.000
_cell.angle_alpha   90.00
_cell.angle_beta   90.00
_cell.angle_gamma   90.00
#
_symmetry.space_group_name_H-M   'P 1'
#
loop_
_entity.id
_entity.type
_entity.pdbx_description
1 polymer ?
#
loop_
_entity_poly.entity_id
_entity_poly.type
_entity_poly.pdbx_seq_one_letter_code
_entity_poly.pdbx_strand_id
1 'polypeptide(L)'
;MNFSFIGRVPLAASLCNRYLLAHSFSSSDSIKLEEFPHSSQQFYKQLQKIKGRERIVAPKEPHDILMLLFRCLREKATFYIEGLPEGFLESSLFRDTDIVLKQLGGRATLFPSKKALEIEGFDWVLHGDGVFLHSRHSSMIASALLLNTWNLAIDIPLALPPRHQDRIEFELSYHFIQKLGWNCSRTLNEFDIRKNQSADFSKLYLEPDMQVAYLIGSLAVLQGQATITNFPLESLQSSSFFPYILEDLGGQVQIGEGQIHYKKAEILEPFEADLSMTEGMLEITAALASQIPHGDSFIKEIDWSLNHVRSRWDKLLPVFEHFGCHILTLDNSVRIKGTGKLPVGEYVWNIDNDPILLLVAVLLRRCGWNLNVRGFEKAQSQYERIWSVIGWGKD
;
A
#
# COMPACT_ATOMS: atom_id res chain seq x y z
N MET A 1 -3.02 -31.10 2.69
CA MET A 1 -2.36 -30.80 3.97
C MET A 1 -3.19 -29.76 4.69
N ASN A 2 -3.42 -29.91 6.00
CA ASN A 2 -4.09 -28.86 6.78
C ASN A 2 -3.12 -27.68 6.97
N PHE A 3 -3.56 -26.47 6.64
CA PHE A 3 -2.78 -25.25 6.85
C PHE A 3 -2.84 -24.84 8.33
N SER A 4 -1.70 -24.47 8.91
CA SER A 4 -1.62 -23.98 10.28
C SER A 4 -0.57 -22.87 10.37
N PHE A 5 -0.96 -21.71 10.91
CA PHE A 5 -0.07 -20.58 11.14
C PHE A 5 -0.27 -20.01 12.55
N ILE A 6 0.82 -19.77 13.28
CA ILE A 6 0.80 -18.95 14.50
C ILE A 6 2.04 -18.08 14.47
N GLY A 7 1.88 -16.76 14.44
CA GLY A 7 3.04 -15.87 14.44
C GLY A 7 2.72 -14.46 14.01
N ARG A 8 3.80 -13.70 13.73
CA ARG A 8 3.72 -12.29 13.32
C ARG A 8 3.83 -12.16 11.81
N VAL A 9 3.07 -11.23 11.26
CA VAL A 9 3.20 -10.78 9.86
C VAL A 9 4.15 -9.56 9.83
N PRO A 10 5.06 -9.47 8.84
CA PRO A 10 5.92 -8.30 8.64
C PRO A 10 5.12 -6.99 8.58
N LEU A 11 5.75 -5.89 9.00
CA LEU A 11 5.11 -4.58 9.02
C LEU A 11 4.84 -4.06 7.61
N ALA A 12 3.77 -3.26 7.45
CA ALA A 12 3.45 -2.62 6.18
C ALA A 12 4.50 -1.53 5.85
N ALA A 13 5.15 -1.66 4.67
CA ALA A 13 6.19 -0.73 4.25
C ALA A 13 5.68 0.73 4.15
N SER A 14 4.43 0.91 3.68
CA SER A 14 3.79 2.23 3.55
C SER A 14 3.65 2.96 4.89
N LEU A 15 3.26 2.26 5.96
CA LEU A 15 3.18 2.82 7.32
C LEU A 15 4.57 3.02 7.94
N CYS A 16 5.48 2.09 7.69
CA CYS A 16 6.86 2.19 8.12
C CYS A 16 7.55 3.43 7.55
N ASN A 17 7.38 3.71 6.25
CA ASN A 17 8.00 4.87 5.60
C ASN A 17 7.43 6.18 6.15
N ARG A 18 6.11 6.25 6.40
CA ARG A 18 5.46 7.40 7.07
C ARG A 18 6.03 7.65 8.46
N TYR A 19 6.20 6.58 9.24
CA TYR A 19 6.81 6.65 10.57
C TYR A 19 8.24 7.15 10.52
N LEU A 20 9.06 6.58 9.63
CA LEU A 20 10.46 6.97 9.47
C LEU A 20 10.60 8.43 9.01
N LEU A 21 9.72 8.88 8.11
CA LEU A 21 9.66 10.28 7.69
C LEU A 21 9.29 11.19 8.86
N ALA A 22 8.21 10.92 9.58
CA ALA A 22 7.81 11.72 10.74
C ALA A 22 8.92 11.75 11.81
N HIS A 23 9.55 10.60 12.08
CA HIS A 23 10.65 10.49 13.03
C HIS A 23 11.89 11.28 12.58
N SER A 24 12.08 11.49 11.28
CA SER A 24 13.20 12.29 10.75
C SER A 24 13.19 13.76 11.18
N PHE A 25 12.04 14.27 11.66
CA PHE A 25 11.88 15.61 12.23
C PHE A 25 12.16 15.67 13.74
N SER A 26 12.27 14.52 14.41
CA SER A 26 12.54 14.47 15.86
C SER A 26 14.05 14.36 16.16
N SER A 27 14.42 14.79 17.37
CA SER A 27 15.78 14.63 17.92
C SER A 27 15.94 13.32 18.72
N SER A 28 14.99 12.40 18.65
CA SER A 28 14.98 11.17 19.47
C SER A 28 16.01 10.16 18.99
N ASP A 29 16.63 9.47 19.95
CA ASP A 29 17.66 8.45 19.70
C ASP A 29 17.08 7.05 19.39
N SER A 30 17.75 6.41 18.42
CA SER A 30 17.69 5.02 17.95
C SER A 30 16.32 4.41 17.60
N ILE A 31 16.03 4.35 16.29
CA ILE A 31 15.01 3.46 15.73
C ILE A 31 15.62 2.06 15.57
N LYS A 32 14.94 1.02 16.08
CA LYS A 32 15.28 -0.38 15.81
C LYS A 32 14.77 -0.78 14.44
N LEU A 33 15.64 -0.71 13.43
CA LEU A 33 15.28 -0.94 12.02
C LEU A 33 15.14 -2.42 11.66
N GLU A 34 15.58 -3.34 12.52
CA GLU A 34 15.63 -4.78 12.24
C GLU A 34 14.24 -5.39 12.02
N GLU A 35 13.20 -4.75 12.56
CA GLU A 35 11.80 -5.17 12.39
C GLU A 35 11.13 -4.56 11.15
N PHE A 36 11.78 -3.58 10.50
CA PHE A 36 11.23 -2.87 9.35
C PHE A 36 11.50 -3.64 8.05
N PRO A 37 10.59 -3.55 7.06
CA PRO A 37 10.83 -4.08 5.72
C PRO A 37 12.13 -3.53 5.12
N HIS A 38 12.81 -4.33 4.29
CA HIS A 38 14.08 -3.92 3.69
C HIS A 38 13.95 -2.59 2.91
N SER A 39 12.86 -2.41 2.16
CA SER A 39 12.55 -1.16 1.47
C SER A 39 12.51 0.04 2.41
N SER A 40 11.86 -0.10 3.57
CA SER A 40 11.79 0.95 4.60
C SER A 40 13.14 1.23 5.26
N GLN A 41 13.97 0.20 5.46
CA GLN A 41 15.34 0.40 5.93
C GLN A 41 16.17 1.21 4.91
N GLN A 42 16.01 0.94 3.61
CA GLN A 42 16.66 1.71 2.56
C GLN A 42 16.14 3.15 2.49
N PHE A 43 14.83 3.34 2.63
CA PHE A 43 14.20 4.66 2.71
C PHE A 43 14.77 5.48 3.88
N TYR A 44 14.89 4.88 5.07
CA TYR A 44 15.49 5.55 6.22
C TYR A 44 16.94 5.96 5.99
N LYS A 45 17.75 5.13 5.31
CA LYS A 45 19.13 5.51 4.94
C LYS A 45 19.13 6.77 4.07
N GLN A 46 18.19 6.90 3.13
CA GLN A 46 18.08 8.11 2.31
C GLN A 46 17.67 9.34 3.15
N LEU A 47 16.79 9.18 4.13
CA LEU A 47 16.45 10.26 5.07
C LEU A 47 17.67 10.72 5.88
N GLN A 48 18.57 9.82 6.29
CA GLN A 48 19.79 10.19 7.01
C GLN A 48 20.76 10.99 6.12
N LYS A 49 20.81 10.70 4.82
CA LYS A 49 21.64 11.45 3.87
C LYS A 49 21.21 12.90 3.71
N ILE A 50 19.95 13.23 3.96
CA ILE A 50 19.48 14.63 4.01
C ILE A 50 20.21 15.38 5.13
N LYS A 51 20.34 14.79 6.33
CA LYS A 51 21.10 15.40 7.44
C LYS A 51 22.59 15.54 7.11
N GLY A 52 23.15 14.54 6.42
CA GLY A 52 24.55 14.54 5.97
C GLY A 52 24.84 15.41 4.74
N ARG A 53 23.80 15.93 4.06
CA ARG A 53 23.90 16.65 2.77
C ARG A 53 24.61 15.82 1.69
N GLU A 54 24.33 14.54 1.67
CA GLU A 54 24.90 13.58 0.72
C GLU A 54 23.98 13.40 -0.50
N ARG A 55 24.49 12.70 -1.54
CA ARG A 55 23.67 12.28 -2.70
C ARG A 55 22.64 11.23 -2.31
N ILE A 56 21.40 11.49 -2.65
CA ILE A 56 20.25 10.66 -2.31
C ILE A 56 19.92 9.76 -3.50
N VAL A 57 19.73 8.47 -3.24
CA VAL A 57 19.19 7.54 -4.24
C VAL A 57 17.68 7.53 -4.10
N ALA A 58 16.97 7.80 -5.19
CA ALA A 58 15.52 7.81 -5.22
C ALA A 58 14.96 6.44 -4.81
N PRO A 59 13.93 6.40 -3.94
CA PRO A 59 13.08 5.23 -3.77
C PRO A 59 12.44 4.83 -5.09
N LYS A 60 11.95 3.59 -5.15
CA LYS A 60 11.26 3.09 -6.33
C LYS A 60 9.80 3.57 -6.40
N GLU A 61 9.16 3.69 -5.24
CA GLU A 61 7.75 4.05 -5.14
C GLU A 61 7.56 5.56 -5.31
N PRO A 62 6.64 6.02 -6.20
CA PRO A 62 6.40 7.44 -6.43
C PRO A 62 6.09 8.22 -5.15
N HIS A 63 5.25 7.67 -4.26
CA HIS A 63 4.90 8.32 -2.99
C HIS A 63 6.11 8.56 -2.09
N ASP A 64 7.01 7.58 -1.98
CA ASP A 64 8.26 7.70 -1.23
C ASP A 64 9.18 8.78 -1.82
N ILE A 65 9.22 8.92 -3.15
CA ILE A 65 9.96 10.00 -3.82
C ILE A 65 9.38 11.35 -3.41
N LEU A 66 8.04 11.53 -3.46
CA LEU A 66 7.40 12.79 -3.07
C LEU A 66 7.67 13.12 -1.60
N MET A 67 7.58 12.12 -0.71
CA MET A 67 7.92 12.25 0.70
C MET A 67 9.34 12.81 0.90
N LEU A 68 10.32 12.30 0.14
CA LEU A 68 11.70 12.80 0.17
C LEU A 68 11.84 14.20 -0.43
N LEU A 69 11.18 14.49 -1.54
CA LEU A 69 11.24 15.82 -2.17
C LEU A 69 10.79 16.91 -1.20
N PHE A 70 9.64 16.69 -0.56
CA PHE A 70 9.14 17.62 0.45
C PHE A 70 10.03 17.67 1.69
N ARG A 71 10.66 16.55 2.08
CA ARG A 71 11.60 16.53 3.21
C ARG A 71 12.88 17.31 2.92
N CYS A 72 13.44 17.18 1.71
CA CYS A 72 14.59 17.96 1.27
C CYS A 72 14.27 19.46 1.27
N LEU A 73 13.06 19.84 0.82
CA LEU A 73 12.62 21.23 0.79
C LEU A 73 12.59 21.88 2.19
N ARG A 74 12.40 21.09 3.25
CA ARG A 74 12.43 21.55 4.66
C ARG A 74 13.82 21.94 5.17
N GLU A 75 14.90 21.57 4.47
CA GLU A 75 16.27 21.84 4.90
C GLU A 75 16.91 22.94 4.07
N LYS A 76 17.68 23.83 4.73
CA LYS A 76 18.42 24.91 4.05
C LYS A 76 19.68 24.39 3.35
N ALA A 77 19.51 23.70 2.22
CA ALA A 77 20.60 23.17 1.40
C ALA A 77 20.14 22.82 -0.03
N THR A 78 21.07 22.44 -0.89
CA THR A 78 20.78 21.83 -2.19
C THR A 78 20.98 20.33 -2.11
N PHE A 79 20.00 19.55 -2.57
CA PHE A 79 20.01 18.09 -2.51
C PHE A 79 19.95 17.50 -3.91
N TYR A 80 20.90 16.63 -4.24
CA TYR A 80 20.92 15.87 -5.49
C TYR A 80 20.28 14.50 -5.28
N ILE A 81 19.21 14.22 -6.04
CA ILE A 81 18.46 12.96 -6.00
C ILE A 81 18.63 12.25 -7.34
N GLU A 82 19.15 11.03 -7.33
CA GLU A 82 19.45 10.23 -8.53
C GLU A 82 18.76 8.88 -8.57
N GLY A 83 18.69 8.26 -9.74
CA GLY A 83 18.07 6.94 -9.90
C GLY A 83 16.54 6.99 -9.89
N LEU A 84 15.95 8.12 -10.31
CA LEU A 84 14.51 8.27 -10.44
C LEU A 84 13.93 7.22 -11.41
N PRO A 85 12.71 6.71 -11.16
CA PRO A 85 12.01 5.82 -12.08
C PRO A 85 11.90 6.43 -13.47
N GLU A 86 11.88 5.56 -14.48
CA GLU A 86 11.75 5.97 -15.86
C GLU A 86 10.43 6.71 -16.11
N GLY A 87 10.50 7.84 -16.82
CA GLY A 87 9.33 8.67 -17.10
C GLY A 87 8.82 9.50 -15.92
N PHE A 88 9.43 9.40 -14.73
CA PHE A 88 8.96 10.14 -13.55
C PHE A 88 9.03 11.66 -13.77
N LEU A 89 10.15 12.17 -14.29
CA LEU A 89 10.38 13.60 -14.50
C LEU A 89 9.46 14.19 -15.59
N GLU A 90 9.06 13.36 -16.55
CA GLU A 90 8.16 13.71 -17.66
C GLU A 90 6.68 13.53 -17.27
N SER A 91 6.41 12.89 -16.14
CA SER A 91 5.05 12.52 -15.72
C SER A 91 4.21 13.73 -15.31
N SER A 92 2.90 13.59 -15.47
CA SER A 92 1.94 14.55 -14.87
C SER A 92 2.11 14.69 -13.35
N LEU A 93 2.47 13.61 -12.65
CA LEU A 93 2.68 13.61 -11.20
C LEU A 93 3.80 14.57 -10.79
N PHE A 94 4.95 14.51 -11.46
CA PHE A 94 6.06 15.40 -11.15
C PHE A 94 5.76 16.86 -11.52
N ARG A 95 5.10 17.11 -12.66
CA ARG A 95 4.69 18.47 -13.04
C ARG A 95 3.79 19.11 -11.98
N ASP A 96 2.83 18.36 -11.46
CA ASP A 96 1.94 18.84 -10.39
C ASP A 96 2.71 19.05 -9.08
N THR A 97 3.67 18.17 -8.78
CA THR A 97 4.56 18.31 -7.62
C THR A 97 5.41 19.56 -7.71
N ASP A 98 6.01 19.86 -8.87
CA ASP A 98 6.83 21.07 -9.10
C ASP A 98 6.03 22.36 -8.87
N ILE A 99 4.74 22.38 -9.24
CA ILE A 99 3.84 23.50 -8.92
C ILE A 99 3.70 23.68 -7.41
N VAL A 100 3.57 22.60 -6.64
CA VAL A 100 3.49 22.66 -5.18
C VAL A 100 4.82 23.06 -4.54
N LEU A 101 5.95 22.53 -5.05
CA LEU A 101 7.28 22.93 -4.59
C LEU A 101 7.47 24.44 -4.74
N LYS A 102 7.07 25.03 -5.86
CA LYS A 102 7.12 26.49 -6.09
C LYS A 102 6.23 27.29 -5.14
N GLN A 103 5.02 26.80 -4.85
CA GLN A 103 4.13 27.42 -3.85
C GLN A 103 4.75 27.44 -2.43
N LEU A 104 5.67 26.51 -2.15
CA LEU A 104 6.39 26.39 -0.89
C LEU A 104 7.81 27.01 -0.93
N GLY A 105 8.13 27.76 -1.99
CA GLY A 105 9.40 28.48 -2.13
C GLY A 105 10.56 27.63 -2.64
N GLY A 106 10.28 26.38 -3.01
CA GLY A 106 11.24 25.45 -3.57
C GLY A 106 11.53 25.65 -5.04
N ARG A 107 12.69 25.14 -5.46
CA ARG A 107 13.09 25.05 -6.87
C ARG A 107 13.64 23.67 -7.15
N ALA A 108 13.21 23.10 -8.28
CA ALA A 108 13.74 21.86 -8.80
C ALA A 108 14.49 22.11 -10.12
N THR A 109 15.74 21.63 -10.20
CA THR A 109 16.52 21.60 -11.44
C THR A 109 16.58 20.15 -11.94
N LEU A 110 16.14 19.91 -13.17
CA LEU A 110 15.98 18.54 -13.69
C LEU A 110 17.19 18.12 -14.52
N PHE A 111 17.60 16.87 -14.36
CA PHE A 111 18.63 16.22 -15.17
C PHE A 111 18.09 14.91 -15.79
N PRO A 112 17.21 14.99 -16.81
CA PRO A 112 16.53 13.80 -17.35
C PRO A 112 17.49 12.73 -17.88
N SER A 113 18.57 13.14 -18.54
CA SER A 113 19.60 12.22 -19.06
C SER A 113 20.32 11.42 -17.97
N LYS A 114 20.29 11.90 -16.71
CA LYS A 114 20.87 11.23 -15.55
C LYS A 114 19.82 10.56 -14.66
N LYS A 115 18.54 10.63 -15.03
CA LYS A 115 17.40 10.23 -14.18
C LYS A 115 17.54 10.84 -12.77
N ALA A 116 17.82 12.14 -12.73
CA ALA A 116 18.15 12.86 -11.51
C ALA A 116 17.52 14.26 -11.47
N LEU A 117 17.45 14.84 -10.27
CA LEU A 117 17.06 16.22 -10.05
C LEU A 117 17.83 16.81 -8.86
N GLU A 118 17.90 18.14 -8.81
CA GLU A 118 18.36 18.90 -7.64
C GLU A 118 17.18 19.66 -7.04
N ILE A 119 17.03 19.58 -5.71
CA ILE A 119 16.08 20.40 -4.93
C ILE A 119 16.86 21.43 -4.14
N GLU A 120 16.53 22.70 -4.34
CA GLU A 120 16.97 23.80 -3.49
C GLU A 120 15.95 23.98 -2.35
N GLY A 121 16.37 23.68 -1.13
CA GLY A 121 15.56 23.76 0.08
C GLY A 121 15.89 24.98 0.93
N PHE A 122 14.86 25.58 1.54
CA PHE A 122 15.00 26.81 2.35
C PHE A 122 14.15 26.81 3.63
N ASP A 123 13.65 25.64 4.06
CA ASP A 123 12.40 25.55 4.83
C ASP A 123 11.21 26.03 3.99
N TRP A 124 9.98 25.73 4.43
CA TRP A 124 8.80 26.10 3.64
C TRP A 124 8.49 27.59 3.78
N VAL A 125 8.39 28.27 2.63
CA VAL A 125 7.97 29.65 2.52
C VAL A 125 6.73 29.70 1.64
N LEU A 126 5.62 30.17 2.20
CA LEU A 126 4.37 30.22 1.45
C LEU A 126 4.40 31.38 0.44
N HIS A 127 4.27 31.05 -0.84
CA HIS A 127 4.04 32.02 -1.91
C HIS A 127 2.55 32.07 -2.25
N GLY A 128 1.83 32.97 -1.59
CA GLY A 128 0.39 33.15 -1.71
C GLY A 128 -0.33 32.89 -0.38
N ASP A 129 -1.64 32.65 -0.47
CA ASP A 129 -2.50 32.49 0.71
C ASP A 129 -2.62 31.03 1.19
N GLY A 130 -2.05 30.08 0.45
CA GLY A 130 -2.14 28.65 0.74
C GLY A 130 -1.47 27.79 -0.31
N VAL A 131 -1.55 26.48 -0.10
CA VAL A 131 -1.16 25.46 -1.07
C VAL A 131 -2.43 24.94 -1.75
N PHE A 132 -2.48 25.04 -3.07
CA PHE A 132 -3.62 24.64 -3.88
C PHE A 132 -3.23 23.48 -4.77
N LEU A 133 -3.90 22.34 -4.59
CA LEU A 133 -3.78 21.18 -5.47
C LEU A 133 -4.86 21.25 -6.55
N HIS A 134 -4.50 20.86 -7.79
CA HIS A 134 -5.39 21.04 -8.94
C HIS A 134 -5.59 19.76 -9.77
N SER A 135 -4.97 18.65 -9.39
CA SER A 135 -4.85 17.48 -10.27
C SER A 135 -5.44 16.20 -9.70
N ARG A 136 -5.59 15.22 -10.59
CA ARG A 136 -5.96 13.84 -10.25
C ARG A 136 -4.98 13.16 -9.28
N HIS A 137 -3.72 13.62 -9.23
CA HIS A 137 -2.69 13.07 -8.34
C HIS A 137 -2.67 13.75 -6.97
N SER A 138 -3.65 14.62 -6.70
CA SER A 138 -3.72 15.43 -5.50
C SER A 138 -3.63 14.62 -4.21
N SER A 139 -4.16 13.40 -4.14
CA SER A 139 -4.12 12.60 -2.92
C SER A 139 -2.71 12.15 -2.53
N MET A 140 -1.91 11.69 -3.50
CA MET A 140 -0.53 11.25 -3.26
C MET A 140 0.37 12.44 -2.89
N ILE A 141 0.19 13.57 -3.59
CA ILE A 141 0.92 14.82 -3.31
C ILE A 141 0.51 15.38 -1.95
N ALA A 142 -0.80 15.46 -1.66
CA ALA A 142 -1.33 15.93 -0.38
C ALA A 142 -0.86 15.04 0.77
N SER A 143 -0.88 13.72 0.60
CA SER A 143 -0.35 12.78 1.57
C SER A 143 1.12 13.07 1.88
N ALA A 144 1.98 13.13 0.86
CA ALA A 144 3.41 13.40 1.05
C ALA A 144 3.67 14.78 1.66
N LEU A 145 2.88 15.78 1.30
CA LEU A 145 2.91 17.11 1.89
C LEU A 145 2.55 17.06 3.38
N LEU A 146 1.39 16.47 3.73
CA LEU A 146 0.90 16.35 5.10
C LEU A 146 1.95 15.71 6.02
N LEU A 147 2.59 14.65 5.58
CA LEU A 147 3.61 13.93 6.36
C LEU A 147 4.87 14.76 6.64
N ASN A 148 5.09 15.86 5.91
CA ASN A 148 6.22 16.78 6.06
C ASN A 148 5.89 18.06 6.85
N THR A 149 4.72 18.11 7.49
CA THR A 149 4.22 19.31 8.18
C THR A 149 4.63 19.43 9.65
N TRP A 150 5.52 18.55 10.11
CA TRP A 150 6.05 18.62 11.47
C TRP A 150 7.01 19.81 11.64
N ASN A 151 7.02 20.42 12.82
CA ASN A 151 7.90 21.53 13.20
C ASN A 151 7.89 22.69 12.20
N LEU A 152 6.75 23.00 11.59
CA LEU A 152 6.60 24.17 10.71
C LEU A 152 6.66 25.46 11.52
N ALA A 153 7.28 26.51 10.97
CA ALA A 153 7.25 27.85 11.55
C ALA A 153 5.99 28.66 11.19
N ILE A 154 5.25 28.20 10.17
CA ILE A 154 4.09 28.88 9.58
C ILE A 154 2.87 27.95 9.55
N ASP A 155 1.68 28.54 9.65
CA ASP A 155 0.44 27.83 9.37
C ASP A 155 0.29 27.66 7.85
N ILE A 156 -0.29 26.56 7.38
CA ILE A 156 -0.45 26.25 5.96
C ILE A 156 -1.90 25.89 5.66
N PRO A 157 -2.65 26.80 5.04
CA PRO A 157 -3.91 26.46 4.40
C PRO A 157 -3.63 25.56 3.20
N LEU A 158 -4.28 24.39 3.16
CA LEU A 158 -4.19 23.42 2.06
C LEU A 158 -5.59 23.22 1.48
N ALA A 159 -5.74 23.54 0.20
CA ALA A 159 -6.96 23.32 -0.55
C ALA A 159 -6.77 22.17 -1.55
N LEU A 160 -7.73 21.26 -1.54
CA LEU A 160 -7.77 20.09 -2.38
C LEU A 160 -8.94 20.18 -3.42
N PRO A 161 -8.83 19.59 -4.62
CA PRO A 161 -9.89 19.66 -5.62
C PRO A 161 -11.17 18.92 -5.19
N PRO A 162 -12.39 19.43 -5.51
CA PRO A 162 -13.65 18.82 -5.04
C PRO A 162 -13.90 17.36 -5.43
N ARG A 163 -13.24 16.88 -6.49
CA ARG A 163 -13.31 15.48 -6.95
C ARG A 163 -11.94 14.85 -6.84
N HIS A 164 -11.75 14.11 -5.76
CA HIS A 164 -10.57 13.31 -5.53
C HIS A 164 -10.82 11.88 -5.99
N GLN A 165 -10.27 11.54 -7.15
CA GLN A 165 -9.97 10.14 -7.46
C GLN A 165 -8.79 9.75 -6.53
N ASP A 166 -8.89 8.60 -5.86
CA ASP A 166 -7.87 8.02 -4.97
C ASP A 166 -7.68 8.68 -3.59
N ARG A 167 -8.75 8.84 -2.79
CA ARG A 167 -8.61 9.34 -1.39
C ARG A 167 -7.84 8.41 -0.44
N ILE A 168 -7.66 7.14 -0.80
CA ILE A 168 -7.11 6.10 0.08
C ILE A 168 -5.75 6.50 0.67
N GLU A 169 -4.80 6.91 -0.18
CA GLU A 169 -3.44 7.24 0.25
C GLU A 169 -3.38 8.50 1.14
N PHE A 170 -4.27 9.46 0.85
CA PHE A 170 -4.45 10.67 1.63
C PHE A 170 -5.04 10.37 3.01
N GLU A 171 -6.17 9.66 3.06
CA GLU A 171 -6.85 9.33 4.32
C GLU A 171 -5.97 8.46 5.21
N LEU A 172 -5.22 7.51 4.64
CA LEU A 172 -4.21 6.73 5.37
C LEU A 172 -3.21 7.66 6.07
N SER A 173 -2.71 8.67 5.37
CA SER A 173 -1.70 9.60 5.88
C SER A 173 -2.26 10.58 6.88
N TYR A 174 -3.49 11.06 6.64
CA TYR A 174 -4.23 11.92 7.54
C TYR A 174 -4.50 11.22 8.87
N HIS A 175 -5.04 10.00 8.86
CA HIS A 175 -5.28 9.24 10.09
C HIS A 175 -3.97 8.83 10.78
N PHE A 176 -2.93 8.52 10.01
CA PHE A 176 -1.60 8.25 10.54
C PHE A 176 -1.05 9.43 11.36
N ILE A 177 -1.04 10.64 10.80
CA ILE A 177 -0.53 11.82 11.51
C ILE A 177 -1.44 12.21 12.69
N GLN A 178 -2.76 12.00 12.59
CA GLN A 178 -3.67 12.19 13.73
C GLN A 178 -3.31 11.27 14.91
N LYS A 179 -2.97 9.99 14.65
CA LYS A 179 -2.52 9.06 15.70
C LYS A 179 -1.20 9.52 16.35
N LEU A 180 -0.39 10.31 15.63
CA LEU A 180 0.81 10.98 16.14
C LEU A 180 0.52 12.32 16.85
N GLY A 181 -0.74 12.67 17.10
CA GLY A 181 -1.13 13.88 17.82
C GLY A 181 -1.26 15.13 16.94
N TRP A 182 -1.29 14.98 15.62
CA TRP A 182 -1.51 16.10 14.70
C TRP A 182 -2.91 16.68 14.83
N ASN A 183 -2.99 18.01 14.96
CA ASN A 183 -4.21 18.78 15.10
C ASN A 183 -4.42 19.65 13.86
N CYS A 184 -5.57 19.50 13.23
CA CYS A 184 -5.96 20.23 12.02
C CYS A 184 -7.47 20.47 12.03
N SER A 185 -7.89 21.69 11.67
CA SER A 185 -9.28 21.95 11.28
C SER A 185 -9.44 21.56 9.81
N ARG A 186 -10.46 20.75 9.51
CA ARG A 186 -10.80 20.36 8.13
C ARG A 186 -12.25 20.71 7.78
N THR A 187 -12.45 21.15 6.55
CA THR A 187 -13.73 21.04 5.85
C THR A 187 -13.66 19.85 4.89
N LEU A 188 -14.54 19.78 3.88
CA LEU A 188 -14.53 18.69 2.90
C LEU A 188 -13.25 18.67 2.04
N ASN A 189 -12.73 19.86 1.71
CA ASN A 189 -11.65 20.04 0.73
C ASN A 189 -10.57 21.03 1.21
N GLU A 190 -10.68 21.57 2.42
CA GLU A 190 -9.72 22.53 2.96
C GLU A 190 -9.21 22.05 4.32
N PHE A 191 -7.92 22.26 4.55
CA PHE A 191 -7.20 21.83 5.75
C PHE A 191 -6.35 22.99 6.26
N ASP A 192 -6.51 23.35 7.53
CA ASP A 192 -5.62 24.32 8.18
C ASP A 192 -4.56 23.60 8.99
N ILE A 193 -3.37 23.51 8.41
CA ILE A 193 -2.23 22.87 9.04
C ILE A 193 -1.59 23.87 10.00
N ARG A 194 -1.58 23.55 11.29
CA ARG A 194 -1.00 24.42 12.31
C ARG A 194 0.52 24.31 12.35
N LYS A 195 1.18 25.43 12.63
CA LYS A 195 2.62 25.50 12.94
C LYS A 195 2.96 24.84 14.27
N ASN A 196 4.26 24.60 14.49
CA ASN A 196 4.86 24.12 15.75
C ASN A 196 4.29 22.79 16.26
N GLN A 197 3.79 21.94 15.37
CA GLN A 197 3.32 20.61 15.73
C GLN A 197 4.47 19.62 15.79
N SER A 198 4.47 18.76 16.80
CA SER A 198 5.45 17.69 17.00
C SER A 198 4.75 16.33 17.05
N ALA A 199 5.39 15.30 16.49
CA ALA A 199 4.84 13.95 16.52
C ALA A 199 5.04 13.29 17.89
N ASP A 200 3.97 12.67 18.42
CA ASP A 200 3.98 11.77 19.57
C ASP A 200 3.97 10.32 19.10
N PHE A 201 5.13 9.67 19.13
CA PHE A 201 5.29 8.28 18.70
C PHE A 201 4.84 7.25 19.73
N SER A 202 4.55 7.65 20.98
CA SER A 202 4.25 6.72 22.07
C SER A 202 2.95 5.93 21.88
N LYS A 203 2.06 6.42 21.01
CA LYS A 203 0.72 5.88 20.80
C LYS A 203 0.56 5.16 19.47
N LEU A 204 1.60 5.16 18.63
CA LEU A 204 1.50 4.58 17.30
C LEU A 204 1.89 3.10 17.33
N TYR A 205 0.94 2.27 16.94
CA TYR A 205 1.19 0.89 16.60
C TYR A 205 1.43 0.78 15.09
N LEU A 206 2.57 0.20 14.68
CA LEU A 206 2.82 -0.11 13.28
C LEU A 206 2.16 -1.44 12.92
N GLU A 207 1.31 -1.39 11.91
CA GLU A 207 0.49 -2.52 11.50
C GLU A 207 1.25 -3.50 10.61
N PRO A 208 0.83 -4.78 10.60
CA PRO A 208 1.32 -5.75 9.63
C PRO A 208 0.88 -5.38 8.22
N ASP A 209 1.57 -5.93 7.23
CA ASP A 209 1.15 -5.91 5.83
C ASP A 209 -0.18 -6.67 5.69
N MET A 210 -1.27 -5.93 5.44
CA MET A 210 -2.61 -6.50 5.43
C MET A 210 -2.84 -7.46 4.27
N GLN A 211 -2.22 -7.23 3.10
CA GLN A 211 -2.38 -8.15 1.96
C GLN A 211 -1.80 -9.52 2.30
N VAL A 212 -0.66 -9.55 2.99
CA VAL A 212 -0.07 -10.80 3.50
C VAL A 212 -0.93 -11.41 4.60
N ALA A 213 -1.37 -10.61 5.58
CA ALA A 213 -2.21 -11.09 6.68
C ALA A 213 -3.49 -11.76 6.17
N TYR A 214 -4.09 -11.19 5.12
CA TYR A 214 -5.30 -11.70 4.49
C TYR A 214 -5.06 -12.87 3.55
N LEU A 215 -3.88 -13.01 2.94
CA LEU A 215 -3.49 -14.27 2.29
C LEU A 215 -3.45 -15.41 3.32
N ILE A 216 -2.83 -15.18 4.48
CA ILE A 216 -2.76 -16.19 5.56
C ILE A 216 -4.17 -16.52 6.08
N GLY A 217 -5.02 -15.50 6.28
CA GLY A 217 -6.42 -15.68 6.66
C GLY A 217 -7.20 -16.48 5.63
N SER A 218 -7.06 -16.15 4.34
CA SER A 218 -7.65 -16.88 3.21
C SER A 218 -7.27 -18.36 3.22
N LEU A 219 -5.97 -18.67 3.38
CA LEU A 219 -5.49 -20.05 3.45
C LEU A 219 -6.03 -20.81 4.67
N ALA A 220 -6.17 -20.13 5.81
CA ALA A 220 -6.77 -20.70 7.01
C ALA A 220 -8.25 -21.02 6.81
N VAL A 221 -9.04 -20.08 6.31
CA VAL A 221 -10.46 -20.29 6.05
C VAL A 221 -10.70 -21.40 5.02
N LEU A 222 -9.84 -21.53 4.02
CA LEU A 222 -9.97 -22.59 3.03
C LEU A 222 -9.46 -23.96 3.53
N GLN A 223 -8.40 -24.01 4.35
CA GLN A 223 -7.63 -25.25 4.56
C GLN A 223 -7.20 -25.56 6.00
N GLY A 224 -7.55 -24.75 6.99
CA GLY A 224 -7.16 -25.05 8.37
C GLY A 224 -7.35 -23.88 9.34
N GLN A 225 -6.26 -23.36 9.90
CA GLN A 225 -6.35 -22.31 10.92
C GLN A 225 -5.14 -21.39 10.93
N ALA A 226 -5.34 -20.16 11.38
CA ALA A 226 -4.26 -19.21 11.58
C ALA A 226 -4.51 -18.30 12.78
N THR A 227 -3.42 -17.91 13.43
CA THR A 227 -3.38 -16.86 14.45
C THR A 227 -2.29 -15.87 14.09
N ILE A 228 -2.68 -14.63 13.78
CA ILE A 228 -1.73 -13.53 13.55
C ILE A 228 -1.66 -12.72 14.84
N THR A 229 -0.50 -12.71 15.48
CA THR A 229 -0.32 -12.21 16.85
C THR A 229 0.02 -10.72 16.94
N ASN A 230 -0.03 -10.02 15.81
CA ASN A 230 0.28 -8.59 15.72
C ASN A 230 -0.76 -7.86 14.86
N PHE A 231 -2.04 -8.18 15.05
CA PHE A 231 -3.14 -7.59 14.27
C PHE A 231 -3.86 -6.50 15.07
N PRO A 232 -4.04 -5.29 14.53
CA PRO A 232 -4.69 -4.20 15.26
C PRO A 232 -6.20 -4.46 15.43
N LEU A 233 -6.79 -3.94 16.50
CA LEU A 233 -8.26 -3.90 16.64
C LEU A 233 -8.89 -2.92 15.63
N GLU A 234 -8.22 -1.79 15.40
CA GLU A 234 -8.61 -0.77 14.44
C GLU A 234 -7.43 -0.53 13.50
N SER A 235 -7.60 -0.86 12.22
CA SER A 235 -6.58 -0.70 11.19
C SER A 235 -6.72 0.65 10.48
N LEU A 236 -5.59 1.32 10.26
CA LEU A 236 -5.42 2.48 9.38
C LEU A 236 -5.43 2.08 7.90
N GLN A 237 -4.99 0.86 7.59
CA GLN A 237 -5.00 0.35 6.22
C GLN A 237 -6.42 0.14 5.72
N SER A 238 -6.62 0.44 4.44
CA SER A 238 -7.91 0.56 3.78
C SER A 238 -8.65 -0.76 3.56
N SER A 239 -7.91 -1.87 3.63
CA SER A 239 -8.42 -3.24 3.53
C SER A 239 -8.94 -3.81 4.85
N SER A 240 -9.25 -2.98 5.85
CA SER A 240 -9.66 -3.41 7.21
C SER A 240 -10.96 -4.22 7.28
N PHE A 241 -11.80 -4.15 6.25
CA PHE A 241 -13.07 -4.89 6.15
C PHE A 241 -12.90 -6.32 5.61
N PHE A 242 -11.72 -6.70 5.10
CA PHE A 242 -11.50 -8.03 4.52
C PHE A 242 -11.79 -9.22 5.45
N PRO A 243 -11.57 -9.15 6.78
CA PRO A 243 -12.02 -10.18 7.71
C PRO A 243 -13.51 -10.53 7.57
N TYR A 244 -14.37 -9.56 7.26
CA TYR A 244 -15.81 -9.80 7.06
C TYR A 244 -16.09 -10.59 5.77
N ILE A 245 -15.31 -10.39 4.70
CA ILE A 245 -15.41 -11.24 3.49
C ILE A 245 -15.10 -12.69 3.85
N LEU A 246 -14.10 -12.91 4.72
CA LEU A 246 -13.73 -14.26 5.15
C LEU A 246 -14.77 -14.91 6.09
N GLU A 247 -15.51 -14.12 6.86
CA GLU A 247 -16.68 -14.58 7.62
C GLU A 247 -17.85 -14.92 6.68
N ASP A 248 -18.16 -14.06 5.71
CA ASP A 248 -19.22 -14.28 4.70
C ASP A 248 -18.94 -15.52 3.84
N LEU A 249 -17.66 -15.81 3.58
CA LEU A 249 -17.21 -17.05 2.93
C LEU A 249 -17.48 -18.31 3.77
N GLY A 250 -17.86 -18.17 5.04
CA GLY A 250 -18.16 -19.26 5.99
C GLY A 250 -17.06 -19.55 7.00
N GLY A 251 -16.00 -18.74 7.04
CA GLY A 251 -14.92 -18.86 8.01
C GLY A 251 -15.32 -18.39 9.41
N GLN A 252 -14.67 -18.91 10.45
CA GLN A 252 -14.78 -18.30 11.79
C GLN A 252 -13.63 -17.31 11.97
N VAL A 253 -13.95 -16.05 12.17
CA VAL A 253 -12.96 -14.98 12.40
C VAL A 253 -13.17 -14.37 13.77
N GLN A 254 -12.08 -14.16 14.52
CA GLN A 254 -12.13 -13.55 15.86
C GLN A 254 -10.98 -12.56 16.02
N ILE A 255 -11.32 -11.30 16.25
CA ILE A 255 -10.37 -10.19 16.44
C ILE A 255 -10.39 -9.78 17.91
N GLY A 256 -9.24 -9.78 18.56
CA GLY A 256 -9.14 -9.47 19.99
C GLY A 256 -7.70 -9.47 20.49
N GLU A 257 -7.43 -8.70 21.54
CA GLU A 257 -6.13 -8.73 22.25
C GLU A 257 -4.89 -8.50 21.37
N GLY A 258 -5.01 -7.70 20.31
CA GLY A 258 -3.91 -7.45 19.36
C GLY A 258 -3.64 -8.63 18.41
N GLN A 259 -4.62 -9.51 18.23
CA GLN A 259 -4.53 -10.70 17.40
C GLN A 259 -5.79 -10.90 16.56
N ILE A 260 -5.65 -11.70 15.50
CA ILE A 260 -6.77 -12.21 14.72
C ILE A 260 -6.62 -13.72 14.54
N HIS A 261 -7.74 -14.43 14.74
CA HIS A 261 -7.84 -15.87 14.61
C HIS A 261 -8.76 -16.20 13.44
N TYR A 262 -8.33 -17.15 12.61
CA TYR A 262 -9.09 -17.67 11.49
C TYR A 262 -9.23 -19.18 11.65
N LYS A 263 -10.42 -19.71 11.39
CA LYS A 263 -10.65 -21.15 11.25
C LYS A 263 -11.37 -21.46 9.96
N LYS A 264 -11.09 -22.67 9.48
CA LYS A 264 -11.63 -23.25 8.27
C LYS A 264 -13.15 -23.12 8.22
N ALA A 265 -13.67 -22.75 7.06
CA ALA A 265 -15.07 -22.88 6.72
C ALA A 265 -15.43 -24.36 6.55
N GLU A 266 -16.55 -24.79 7.14
CA GLU A 266 -17.11 -26.13 6.90
C GLU A 266 -17.77 -26.20 5.52
N ILE A 267 -18.41 -25.10 5.11
CA ILE A 267 -19.06 -24.90 3.82
C ILE A 267 -18.63 -23.53 3.30
N LEU A 268 -18.20 -23.46 2.04
CA LEU A 268 -17.87 -22.20 1.37
C LEU A 268 -19.13 -21.61 0.75
N GLU A 269 -19.44 -20.37 1.14
CA GLU A 269 -20.62 -19.65 0.67
C GLU A 269 -20.24 -18.50 -0.29
N PRO A 270 -21.08 -18.20 -1.30
CA PRO A 270 -20.95 -16.99 -2.10
C PRO A 270 -21.01 -15.73 -1.24
N PHE A 271 -20.22 -14.72 -1.61
CA PHE A 271 -20.19 -13.45 -0.90
C PHE A 271 -20.35 -12.25 -1.85
N GLU A 272 -20.64 -11.11 -1.26
CA GLU A 272 -20.61 -9.81 -1.91
C GLU A 272 -19.56 -8.93 -1.24
N ALA A 273 -18.62 -8.38 -2.02
CA ALA A 273 -17.54 -7.55 -1.51
C ALA A 273 -17.54 -6.18 -2.22
N ASP A 274 -17.55 -5.10 -1.43
CA ASP A 274 -17.37 -3.72 -1.93
C ASP A 274 -15.90 -3.31 -1.77
N LEU A 275 -15.23 -3.00 -2.88
CA LEU A 275 -13.82 -2.60 -2.90
C LEU A 275 -13.60 -1.09 -3.11
N SER A 276 -14.65 -0.27 -3.03
CA SER A 276 -14.60 1.18 -3.28
C SER A 276 -13.49 1.92 -2.52
N MET A 277 -13.18 1.44 -1.32
CA MET A 277 -12.18 2.04 -0.44
C MET A 277 -10.98 1.12 -0.23
N THR A 278 -10.70 0.19 -1.13
CA THR A 278 -9.67 -0.83 -0.92
C THR A 278 -8.74 -0.97 -2.10
N GLU A 279 -7.44 -0.84 -1.84
CA GLU A 279 -6.41 -1.03 -2.87
C GLU A 279 -5.81 -2.44 -2.79
N GLY A 280 -5.65 -3.08 -3.96
CA GLY A 280 -4.89 -4.32 -4.09
C GLY A 280 -5.53 -5.59 -3.52
N MET A 281 -6.84 -5.58 -3.24
CA MET A 281 -7.57 -6.76 -2.75
C MET A 281 -8.44 -7.45 -3.80
N LEU A 282 -8.63 -6.88 -4.99
CA LEU A 282 -9.46 -7.46 -6.05
C LEU A 282 -9.00 -8.88 -6.39
N GLU A 283 -7.71 -9.07 -6.60
CA GLU A 283 -7.16 -10.31 -7.12
C GLU A 283 -7.22 -11.44 -6.07
N ILE A 284 -6.98 -11.12 -4.80
CA ILE A 284 -7.13 -12.07 -3.68
C ILE A 284 -8.60 -12.44 -3.50
N THR A 285 -9.51 -11.45 -3.52
CA THR A 285 -10.95 -11.67 -3.40
C THR A 285 -11.47 -12.52 -4.56
N ALA A 286 -11.00 -12.27 -5.78
CA ALA A 286 -11.36 -13.07 -6.94
C ALA A 286 -10.85 -14.51 -6.85
N ALA A 287 -9.65 -14.71 -6.30
CA ALA A 287 -9.10 -16.03 -6.07
C ALA A 287 -9.85 -16.82 -4.98
N LEU A 288 -10.41 -16.14 -3.97
CA LEU A 288 -11.34 -16.76 -3.02
C LEU A 288 -12.64 -17.19 -3.71
N ALA A 289 -13.25 -16.27 -4.47
CA ALA A 289 -14.51 -16.52 -5.18
C ALA A 289 -14.41 -17.71 -6.15
N SER A 290 -13.25 -17.93 -6.76
CA SER A 290 -13.02 -19.07 -7.66
C SER A 290 -13.01 -20.43 -6.97
N GLN A 291 -12.83 -20.48 -5.64
CA GLN A 291 -12.85 -21.73 -4.87
C GLN A 291 -14.27 -22.16 -4.47
N ILE A 292 -15.27 -21.31 -4.64
CA ILE A 292 -16.63 -21.57 -4.18
C ILE A 292 -17.33 -22.53 -5.15
N PRO A 293 -17.89 -23.66 -4.68
CA PRO A 293 -18.43 -24.68 -5.58
C PRO A 293 -19.79 -24.35 -6.17
N HIS A 294 -20.57 -23.51 -5.50
CA HIS A 294 -21.96 -23.22 -5.85
C HIS A 294 -22.26 -21.74 -5.66
N GLY A 295 -23.19 -21.22 -6.47
CA GLY A 295 -23.55 -19.80 -6.45
C GLY A 295 -22.49 -18.90 -7.09
N ASP A 296 -22.76 -17.59 -7.05
CA ASP A 296 -21.92 -16.59 -7.68
C ASP A 296 -21.54 -15.54 -6.64
N SER A 297 -20.25 -15.21 -6.59
CA SER A 297 -19.76 -14.10 -5.77
C SER A 297 -19.66 -12.82 -6.60
N PHE A 298 -19.89 -11.70 -5.93
CA PHE A 298 -19.93 -10.38 -6.56
C PHE A 298 -18.90 -9.48 -5.90
N ILE A 299 -18.02 -8.89 -6.71
CA ILE A 299 -17.04 -7.91 -6.27
C ILE A 299 -17.41 -6.58 -6.93
N LYS A 300 -17.69 -5.55 -6.13
CA LYS A 300 -18.28 -4.26 -6.55
C LYS A 300 -17.32 -3.10 -6.33
N GLU A 301 -17.65 -1.98 -6.97
CA GLU A 301 -16.95 -0.69 -6.87
C GLU A 301 -15.46 -0.78 -7.22
N ILE A 302 -15.16 -1.53 -8.29
CA ILE A 302 -13.80 -1.63 -8.83
C ILE A 302 -13.53 -0.41 -9.71
N ASP A 303 -12.49 0.34 -9.36
CA ASP A 303 -12.01 1.43 -10.21
C ASP A 303 -11.10 0.90 -11.32
N TRP A 304 -11.69 0.60 -12.47
CA TRP A 304 -10.93 0.17 -13.66
C TRP A 304 -10.10 1.28 -14.30
N SER A 305 -10.26 2.54 -13.90
CA SER A 305 -9.42 3.63 -14.40
C SER A 305 -7.98 3.56 -13.86
N LEU A 306 -7.78 2.80 -12.79
CA LEU A 306 -6.46 2.48 -12.25
C LEU A 306 -5.74 1.45 -13.13
N ASN A 307 -4.78 1.91 -13.93
CA ASN A 307 -4.01 1.07 -14.86
C ASN A 307 -3.40 -0.18 -14.21
N HIS A 308 -2.95 -0.09 -12.96
CA HIS A 308 -2.35 -1.22 -12.26
C HIS A 308 -3.39 -2.29 -11.88
N VAL A 309 -4.60 -1.89 -11.46
CA VAL A 309 -5.74 -2.80 -11.20
C VAL A 309 -6.14 -3.49 -12.49
N ARG A 310 -6.33 -2.72 -13.57
CA ARG A 310 -6.71 -3.28 -14.87
C ARG A 310 -5.66 -4.26 -15.42
N SER A 311 -4.38 -3.89 -15.36
CA SER A 311 -3.27 -4.72 -15.83
C SER A 311 -3.17 -6.06 -15.09
N ARG A 312 -3.32 -6.06 -13.76
CA ARG A 312 -3.34 -7.29 -12.96
C ARG A 312 -4.56 -8.14 -13.28
N TRP A 313 -5.73 -7.53 -13.41
CA TRP A 313 -6.97 -8.22 -13.78
C TRP A 313 -6.86 -8.92 -15.13
N ASP A 314 -6.39 -8.20 -16.16
CA ASP A 314 -6.22 -8.75 -17.52
C ASP A 314 -5.21 -9.92 -17.55
N LYS A 315 -4.25 -9.96 -16.62
CA LYS A 315 -3.32 -11.10 -16.45
C LYS A 315 -3.90 -12.27 -15.69
N LEU A 316 -4.85 -12.01 -14.79
CA LEU A 316 -5.46 -13.02 -13.93
C LEU A 316 -6.60 -13.75 -14.64
N LEU A 317 -7.37 -13.03 -15.47
CA LEU A 317 -8.53 -13.57 -16.16
C LEU A 317 -8.24 -14.85 -16.98
N PRO A 318 -7.17 -14.93 -17.80
CA PRO A 318 -6.87 -16.15 -18.55
C PRO A 318 -6.54 -17.36 -17.67
N VAL A 319 -6.01 -17.13 -16.47
CA VAL A 319 -5.72 -18.19 -15.49
C VAL A 319 -7.03 -18.79 -15.00
N PHE A 320 -7.99 -17.95 -14.60
CA PHE A 320 -9.29 -18.40 -14.15
C PHE A 320 -10.09 -19.11 -15.24
N GLU A 321 -10.09 -18.58 -16.47
CA GLU A 321 -10.75 -19.19 -17.62
C GLU A 321 -10.15 -20.57 -17.95
N HIS A 322 -8.82 -20.70 -17.93
CA HIS A 322 -8.14 -21.97 -18.17
C HIS A 322 -8.60 -23.06 -17.22
N PHE A 323 -8.81 -22.70 -15.95
CA PHE A 323 -9.26 -23.62 -14.91
C PHE A 323 -10.79 -23.71 -14.78
N GLY A 324 -11.53 -23.16 -15.76
CA GLY A 324 -12.96 -23.36 -15.94
C GLY A 324 -13.86 -22.43 -15.13
N CYS A 325 -13.32 -21.40 -14.48
CA CYS A 325 -14.14 -20.41 -13.78
C CYS A 325 -14.93 -19.58 -14.79
N HIS A 326 -16.18 -19.26 -14.47
CA HIS A 326 -16.96 -18.33 -15.29
C HIS A 326 -16.92 -16.94 -14.67
N ILE A 327 -16.39 -15.99 -15.43
CA ILE A 327 -16.19 -14.63 -14.96
C ILE A 327 -16.92 -13.67 -15.90
N LEU A 328 -17.71 -12.79 -15.32
CA LEU A 328 -18.36 -11.70 -16.02
C LEU A 328 -17.82 -10.38 -15.46
N THR A 329 -17.01 -9.69 -16.27
CA THR A 329 -16.53 -8.33 -15.96
C THR A 329 -17.60 -7.33 -16.39
N LEU A 330 -18.00 -6.45 -15.48
CA LEU A 330 -18.98 -5.39 -15.66
C LEU A 330 -18.31 -4.02 -15.46
N ASP A 331 -19.05 -2.94 -15.71
CA ASP A 331 -18.53 -1.56 -15.73
C ASP A 331 -17.80 -1.13 -14.45
N ASN A 332 -18.19 -1.64 -13.27
CA ASN A 332 -17.54 -1.35 -11.98
C ASN A 332 -17.52 -2.58 -11.06
N SER A 333 -17.73 -3.78 -11.61
CA SER A 333 -17.87 -5.00 -10.80
C SER A 333 -17.42 -6.23 -11.57
N VAL A 334 -17.21 -7.32 -10.83
CA VAL A 334 -16.99 -8.65 -11.39
C VAL A 334 -17.91 -9.64 -10.69
N ARG A 335 -18.56 -10.49 -11.47
CA ARG A 335 -19.26 -11.68 -10.99
C ARG A 335 -18.41 -12.91 -11.30
N ILE A 336 -18.17 -13.73 -10.29
CA ILE A 336 -17.32 -14.94 -10.39
C ILE A 336 -18.13 -16.13 -9.94
N LYS A 337 -18.20 -17.13 -10.81
CA LYS A 337 -18.70 -18.46 -10.50
C LYS A 337 -17.53 -19.42 -10.47
N GLY A 338 -17.18 -19.88 -9.26
CA GLY A 338 -16.17 -20.90 -9.06
C GLY A 338 -16.57 -22.25 -9.66
N THR A 339 -15.59 -23.14 -9.81
CA THR A 339 -15.83 -24.44 -10.46
C THR A 339 -16.22 -25.54 -9.49
N GLY A 340 -15.90 -25.39 -8.20
CA GLY A 340 -16.10 -26.40 -7.17
C GLY A 340 -15.36 -27.72 -7.39
N LYS A 341 -14.50 -27.77 -8.40
CA LYS A 341 -13.76 -28.97 -8.81
C LYS A 341 -12.29 -28.64 -8.78
N LEU A 342 -11.48 -29.63 -8.42
CA LEU A 342 -10.04 -29.51 -8.57
C LEU A 342 -9.73 -29.23 -10.05
N PRO A 343 -9.00 -28.15 -10.35
CA PRO A 343 -8.70 -27.81 -11.72
C PRO A 343 -7.81 -28.89 -12.37
N VAL A 344 -7.98 -29.11 -13.67
CA VAL A 344 -7.21 -30.08 -14.46
C VAL A 344 -6.38 -29.32 -15.50
N GLY A 345 -5.13 -29.73 -15.70
CA GLY A 345 -4.19 -29.08 -16.62
C GLY A 345 -3.11 -28.29 -15.90
N GLU A 346 -2.06 -27.89 -16.62
CA GLU A 346 -1.02 -26.99 -16.13
C GLU A 346 -1.16 -25.64 -16.84
N TYR A 347 -1.00 -24.54 -16.10
CA TYR A 347 -0.93 -23.20 -16.68
C TYR A 347 0.39 -22.51 -16.33
N VAL A 348 1.11 -22.05 -17.34
CA VAL A 348 2.33 -21.24 -17.16
C VAL A 348 1.94 -19.78 -17.01
N TRP A 349 2.15 -19.22 -15.83
CA TRP A 349 1.76 -17.86 -15.50
C TRP A 349 2.99 -16.98 -15.26
N ASN A 350 3.23 -16.00 -16.12
CA ASN A 350 4.22 -14.96 -15.84
C ASN A 350 3.54 -13.80 -15.10
N ILE A 351 4.00 -13.52 -13.88
CA ILE A 351 3.43 -12.48 -13.02
C ILE A 351 4.18 -11.13 -13.13
N ASP A 352 5.22 -11.05 -13.96
CA ASP A 352 6.02 -9.84 -14.21
C ASP A 352 6.51 -9.13 -12.94
N ASN A 353 6.93 -9.91 -11.95
CA ASN A 353 7.38 -9.46 -10.63
C ASN A 353 6.34 -8.67 -9.83
N ASP A 354 5.04 -8.85 -10.12
CA ASP A 354 3.98 -8.22 -9.33
C ASP A 354 3.77 -8.99 -8.00
N PRO A 355 3.94 -8.32 -6.85
CA PRO A 355 3.82 -8.97 -5.54
C PRO A 355 2.40 -9.45 -5.23
N ILE A 356 1.34 -8.76 -5.70
CA ILE A 356 -0.04 -9.17 -5.45
C ILE A 356 -0.37 -10.43 -6.26
N LEU A 357 0.05 -10.49 -7.52
CA LEU A 357 -0.13 -11.70 -8.32
C LEU A 357 0.66 -12.89 -7.74
N LEU A 358 1.80 -12.66 -7.10
CA LEU A 358 2.51 -13.72 -6.37
C LEU A 358 1.68 -14.25 -5.18
N LEU A 359 1.06 -13.36 -4.38
CA LEU A 359 0.18 -13.77 -3.28
C LEU A 359 -1.00 -14.62 -3.79
N VAL A 360 -1.61 -14.20 -4.91
CA VAL A 360 -2.69 -14.94 -5.56
C VAL A 360 -2.23 -16.29 -6.09
N ALA A 361 -1.08 -16.34 -6.74
CA ALA A 361 -0.51 -17.58 -7.24
C ALA A 361 -0.26 -18.58 -6.10
N VAL A 362 0.24 -18.10 -4.96
CA VAL A 362 0.42 -18.90 -3.75
C VAL A 362 -0.92 -19.45 -3.26
N LEU A 363 -1.95 -18.60 -3.16
CA LEU A 363 -3.30 -19.01 -2.75
C LEU A 363 -3.85 -20.12 -3.66
N LEU A 364 -3.83 -19.89 -4.97
CA LEU A 364 -4.37 -20.83 -5.97
C LEU A 364 -3.59 -22.15 -5.97
N ARG A 365 -2.25 -22.13 -5.94
CA ARG A 365 -1.42 -23.35 -5.85
C ARG A 365 -1.74 -24.15 -4.60
N ARG A 366 -1.89 -23.49 -3.46
CA ARG A 366 -2.30 -24.15 -2.21
C ARG A 366 -3.66 -24.79 -2.33
N CYS A 367 -4.58 -24.21 -3.11
CA CYS A 367 -5.89 -24.78 -3.42
C CYS A 367 -5.86 -25.90 -4.49
N GLY A 368 -4.67 -26.33 -4.91
CA GLY A 368 -4.49 -27.44 -5.84
C GLY A 368 -4.43 -27.04 -7.31
N TRP A 369 -4.34 -25.74 -7.62
CA TRP A 369 -4.17 -25.28 -8.99
C TRP A 369 -2.73 -25.55 -9.45
N ASN A 370 -2.58 -26.27 -10.56
CA ASN A 370 -1.27 -26.61 -11.11
C ASN A 370 -0.71 -25.44 -11.92
N LEU A 371 -0.11 -24.47 -11.22
CA LEU A 371 0.47 -23.25 -11.79
C LEU A 371 2.00 -23.34 -11.85
N ASN A 372 2.57 -23.09 -13.03
CA ASN A 372 3.99 -22.88 -13.23
C ASN A 372 4.27 -21.38 -13.33
N VAL A 373 4.66 -20.81 -12.19
CA VAL A 373 4.74 -19.35 -12.01
C VAL A 373 6.13 -18.87 -12.37
N ARG A 374 6.22 -17.84 -13.23
CA ARG A 374 7.48 -17.25 -13.71
C ARG A 374 7.56 -15.77 -13.37
N GLY A 375 8.77 -15.24 -13.36
CA GLY A 375 9.03 -13.82 -13.15
C GLY A 375 8.67 -13.36 -11.74
N PHE A 376 8.94 -14.17 -10.72
CA PHE A 376 8.59 -13.86 -9.32
C PHE A 376 9.80 -13.46 -8.47
N GLU A 377 11.01 -13.42 -9.03
CA GLU A 377 12.27 -13.32 -8.28
C GLU A 377 12.34 -12.03 -7.45
N LYS A 378 11.92 -10.89 -8.01
CA LYS A 378 11.90 -9.61 -7.26
C LYS A 378 10.75 -9.57 -6.25
N ALA A 379 9.57 -10.05 -6.62
CA ALA A 379 8.40 -10.11 -5.74
C ALA A 379 8.68 -11.00 -4.51
N GLN A 380 9.44 -12.08 -4.70
CA GLN A 380 9.82 -12.99 -3.64
C GLN A 380 10.69 -12.29 -2.58
N SER A 381 11.62 -11.44 -3.01
CA SER A 381 12.51 -10.71 -2.10
C SER A 381 11.78 -9.78 -1.12
N GLN A 382 10.54 -9.37 -1.44
CA GLN A 382 9.73 -8.49 -0.59
C GLN A 382 9.21 -9.20 0.67
N TYR A 383 9.01 -10.53 0.62
CA TYR A 383 8.35 -11.31 1.66
C TYR A 383 9.09 -12.61 2.01
N GLU A 384 10.43 -12.64 1.87
CA GLU A 384 11.27 -13.86 2.02
C GLU A 384 10.92 -14.72 3.24
N ARG A 385 10.67 -14.10 4.40
CA ARG A 385 10.34 -14.80 5.64
C ARG A 385 8.99 -15.53 5.57
N ILE A 386 8.00 -14.96 4.88
CA ILE A 386 6.63 -15.50 4.81
C ILE A 386 6.56 -16.71 3.88
N TRP A 387 7.32 -16.73 2.78
CA TRP A 387 7.25 -17.81 1.79
C TRP A 387 7.54 -19.18 2.37
N SER A 388 8.54 -19.24 3.27
CA SER A 388 8.90 -20.47 3.99
C SER A 388 7.75 -21.01 4.85
N VAL A 389 6.89 -20.12 5.35
CA VAL A 389 5.76 -20.45 6.23
C VAL A 389 4.51 -20.82 5.43
N ILE A 390 4.27 -20.15 4.31
CA ILE A 390 3.13 -20.46 3.42
C ILE A 390 3.41 -21.69 2.54
N GLY A 391 4.67 -22.16 2.52
CA GLY A 391 5.08 -23.36 1.79
C GLY A 391 5.39 -23.10 0.32
N TRP A 392 5.66 -21.85 -0.05
CA TRP A 392 6.12 -21.49 -1.40
C TRP A 392 7.58 -21.91 -1.59
N GLY A 393 7.91 -22.54 -2.72
CA GLY A 393 9.25 -23.06 -3.01
C GLY A 393 9.58 -24.41 -2.37
N LYS A 394 8.60 -25.08 -1.75
CA LYS A 394 8.67 -26.51 -1.42
C LYS A 394 7.86 -27.30 -2.44
N ASP A 395 8.49 -27.59 -3.58
CA ASP A 395 8.10 -28.69 -4.48
C ASP A 395 9.29 -29.63 -4.62
#